data_AF-A0A2S9SKM8-F1
#
_entry.id   AF-A0A2S9SKM8-F1
#
_cell.length_a   1.000
_cell.length_b   1.000
_cell.length_c   1.000
_cell.angle_alpha   90.00
_cell.angle_beta   90.00
_cell.angle_gamma   90.00
#
_symmetry.space_group_name_H-M   'P 1'
#
loop_
_entity.id
_entity.type
_entity.pdbx_description
1 polymer ?
#
loop_
_entity_poly.entity_id
_entity_poly.type
_entity_poly.pdbx_seq_one_letter_code
_entity_poly.pdbx_strand_id
1 'polypeptide(L)'
;MFLLIHLLNILIVEYIPDYKLKQGESFYDLKIDKFYNDNFSKELDKYLENDDILDLRAGFYEKFYTIKKPYKTLKFIKDGKVVSHFAKAYRGEILKIIAQNDIKTFEDFMNLELKNLKLEEIKEQKLKTEIVYSII
;
A
#
# COMPACT_ATOMS: atom_id res chain seq x y z
N MET A 1 -6.71 -11.23 -3.72
CA MET A 1 -6.18 -10.09 -2.96
C MET A 1 -4.92 -9.56 -3.64
N PHE A 2 -4.90 -8.29 -4.01
CA PHE A 2 -3.76 -7.61 -4.62
C PHE A 2 -3.09 -6.63 -3.64
N LEU A 3 -1.76 -6.60 -3.66
CA LEU A 3 -0.93 -5.82 -2.74
C LEU A 3 -0.26 -4.67 -3.50
N LEU A 4 -0.65 -3.43 -3.19
CA LEU A 4 -0.08 -2.26 -3.84
C LEU A 4 1.05 -1.70 -2.96
N ILE A 5 2.30 -1.86 -3.40
CA ILE A 5 3.48 -1.58 -2.56
C ILE A 5 4.31 -0.42 -3.10
N HIS A 6 4.34 -0.23 -4.43
CA HIS A 6 5.07 0.88 -5.06
C HIS A 6 4.67 1.06 -6.53
N LEU A 7 4.52 2.30 -7.02
CA LEU A 7 4.15 2.55 -8.43
C LEU A 7 5.21 2.06 -9.43
N LEU A 8 6.49 2.05 -9.05
CA LEU A 8 7.55 1.53 -9.91
C LEU A 8 7.49 -0.01 -10.05
N ASN A 9 6.89 -0.73 -9.10
CA ASN A 9 6.70 -2.18 -9.20
C ASN A 9 5.53 -2.59 -10.11
N ILE A 10 4.73 -1.62 -10.58
CA ILE A 10 3.63 -1.87 -11.52
C ILE A 10 4.20 -2.06 -12.93
N LEU A 11 5.36 -1.46 -13.22
CA LEU A 11 6.19 -1.88 -14.32
C LEU A 11 6.82 -3.22 -13.92
N ILE A 12 6.21 -4.33 -14.35
CA ILE A 12 6.89 -5.62 -14.39
C ILE A 12 7.95 -5.49 -15.49
N VAL A 13 9.10 -4.93 -15.13
CA VAL A 13 10.25 -4.84 -16.00
C VAL A 13 11.28 -5.85 -15.52
N GLU A 14 11.74 -6.69 -16.44
CA GLU A 14 12.76 -7.70 -16.16
C GLU A 14 14.08 -7.07 -15.69
N TYR A 15 14.33 -5.81 -16.07
CA TYR A 15 15.52 -5.06 -15.72
C TYR A 15 15.19 -3.60 -15.40
N ILE A 16 15.67 -3.14 -14.24
CA ILE A 16 15.64 -1.72 -13.85
C ILE A 16 17.10 -1.24 -13.86
N PRO A 17 17.48 -0.26 -14.69
CA PRO A 17 18.84 0.28 -14.69
C PRO A 17 19.16 0.95 -13.34
N ASP A 18 20.42 1.07 -12.97
CA ASP A 18 20.80 1.89 -11.82
C ASP A 18 20.48 3.37 -12.11
N TYR A 19 19.61 3.96 -11.30
CA TYR A 19 19.20 5.35 -11.42
C TYR A 19 18.95 5.97 -10.04
N LYS A 20 19.10 7.30 -9.97
CA LYS A 20 18.80 8.08 -8.76
C LYS A 20 17.80 9.19 -9.09
N LEU A 21 16.52 8.82 -9.12
CA LEU A 21 15.40 9.77 -9.24
C LEU A 21 14.42 9.52 -8.11
N LYS A 22 14.26 10.49 -7.21
CA LYS A 22 13.22 10.38 -6.17
C LYS A 22 11.87 10.70 -6.81
N GLN A 23 10.83 9.95 -6.48
CA GLN A 23 9.49 10.18 -7.07
C GLN A 23 8.88 11.55 -6.72
N GLY A 24 9.38 12.21 -5.66
CA GLY A 24 8.96 13.56 -5.30
C GLY A 24 9.63 14.68 -6.09
N GLU A 25 10.65 14.38 -6.89
CA GLU A 25 11.32 15.40 -7.69
C GLU A 25 10.39 15.93 -8.78
N SER A 26 10.67 17.14 -9.25
CA SER A 26 10.06 17.72 -10.45
C SER A 26 11.17 18.39 -11.24
N PHE A 27 11.11 18.31 -12.57
CA PHE A 27 12.14 18.86 -13.44
C PHE A 27 11.53 19.36 -14.75
N TYR A 28 12.06 20.46 -15.29
CA TYR A 28 11.61 21.02 -16.57
C TYR A 28 10.08 21.05 -16.71
N ASP A 29 9.39 21.59 -15.69
CA ASP A 29 7.93 21.67 -15.54
C ASP A 29 7.16 20.33 -15.45
N LEU A 30 7.86 19.19 -15.51
CA LEU A 30 7.29 17.88 -15.27
C LEU A 30 7.11 17.64 -13.77
N LYS A 31 5.86 17.65 -13.33
CA LYS A 31 5.44 17.15 -12.03
C LYS A 31 5.21 15.65 -12.11
N ILE A 32 6.09 14.87 -11.48
CA ILE A 32 6.09 13.41 -11.59
C ILE A 32 4.78 12.79 -11.06
N ASP A 33 4.24 13.31 -9.96
CA ASP A 33 2.95 12.87 -9.43
C ASP A 33 1.80 13.06 -10.42
N LYS A 34 1.69 14.25 -11.00
CA LYS A 34 0.70 14.53 -12.04
C LYS A 34 0.90 13.63 -13.27
N PHE A 35 2.15 13.48 -13.73
CA PHE A 35 2.46 12.63 -14.88
C PHE A 35 2.00 11.18 -14.65
N TYR A 36 2.32 10.59 -13.50
CA TYR A 36 1.88 9.22 -13.21
C TYR A 36 0.36 9.12 -13.11
N ASN A 37 -0.29 10.09 -12.46
CA ASN A 37 -1.73 10.08 -12.30
C ASN A 37 -2.44 10.15 -13.66
N ASP A 38 -2.06 11.12 -14.50
CA ASP A 38 -2.72 11.39 -15.79
C ASP A 38 -2.53 10.23 -16.78
N ASN A 39 -1.38 9.57 -16.77
CA ASN A 39 -1.02 8.58 -17.80
C ASN A 39 -1.33 7.13 -17.41
N PHE A 40 -1.34 6.78 -16.12
CA PHE A 40 -1.42 5.37 -15.69
C PHE A 40 -2.69 5.03 -14.91
N SER A 41 -3.42 6.01 -14.36
CA SER A 41 -4.58 5.72 -13.51
C SER A 41 -5.64 4.84 -14.19
N LYS A 42 -5.89 5.04 -15.49
CA LYS A 42 -6.87 4.25 -16.24
C LYS A 42 -6.46 2.77 -16.35
N GLU A 43 -5.19 2.51 -16.65
CA GLU A 43 -4.68 1.14 -16.76
C GLU A 43 -4.61 0.47 -15.38
N LEU A 44 -4.29 1.22 -14.32
CA LEU A 44 -4.37 0.74 -12.94
C LEU A 44 -5.78 0.39 -12.52
N ASP A 45 -6.75 1.25 -12.83
CA ASP A 45 -8.17 1.02 -12.54
C ASP A 45 -8.65 -0.27 -13.24
N LYS A 46 -8.26 -0.49 -14.50
CA LYS A 46 -8.55 -1.71 -15.26
C LYS A 46 -7.85 -2.95 -14.66
N TYR A 47 -6.57 -2.82 -14.32
CA TYR A 47 -5.78 -3.91 -13.76
C TYR A 47 -6.35 -4.39 -12.41
N LEU A 48 -6.84 -3.46 -11.58
CA LEU A 48 -7.37 -3.74 -10.24
C LEU A 48 -8.89 -3.99 -10.23
N GLU A 49 -9.55 -3.99 -11.40
CA GLU A 49 -11.01 -4.01 -11.53
C GLU A 49 -11.66 -5.14 -10.72
N ASN A 50 -11.12 -6.36 -10.86
CA ASN A 50 -11.67 -7.57 -10.25
C ASN A 50 -10.99 -7.98 -8.93
N ASP A 51 -10.01 -7.20 -8.46
CA ASP A 51 -9.20 -7.54 -7.30
C ASP A 51 -9.56 -6.77 -6.03
N ASP A 52 -9.56 -7.47 -4.91
CA ASP A 52 -9.53 -6.87 -3.57
C ASP A 52 -8.20 -6.16 -3.31
N ILE A 53 -8.21 -4.91 -2.81
CA ILE A 53 -7.00 -4.10 -2.65
C ILE A 53 -6.60 -3.95 -1.19
N LEU A 54 -5.41 -4.45 -0.84
CA LEU A 54 -4.69 -4.05 0.37
C LEU A 54 -3.59 -3.03 0.02
N ASP A 55 -3.83 -1.77 0.37
CA ASP A 55 -2.90 -0.66 0.12
C ASP A 55 -1.81 -0.60 1.20
N LEU A 56 -0.60 -0.98 0.82
CA LEU A 56 0.60 -0.96 1.64
C LEU A 56 1.51 0.23 1.32
N ARG A 57 1.07 1.17 0.48
CA ARG A 57 1.84 2.37 0.17
C ARG A 57 1.95 3.29 1.37
N ALA A 58 3.02 4.07 1.42
CA ALA A 58 3.05 5.26 2.26
C ALA A 58 2.11 6.33 1.69
N GLY A 59 1.50 7.15 2.55
CA GLY A 59 0.55 8.21 2.13
C GLY A 59 1.15 9.21 1.13
N PHE A 60 2.47 9.39 1.15
CA PHE A 60 3.19 10.17 0.13
C PHE A 60 2.90 9.69 -1.31
N TYR A 61 2.65 8.40 -1.52
CA TYR A 61 2.43 7.82 -2.85
C TYR A 61 0.97 7.89 -3.33
N GLU A 62 0.04 8.35 -2.49
CA GLU A 62 -1.38 8.47 -2.86
C GLU A 62 -1.60 9.51 -3.98
N LYS A 63 -0.73 10.53 -4.06
CA LYS A 63 -0.80 11.58 -5.09
C LYS A 63 -0.51 11.09 -6.51
N PHE A 64 0.15 9.95 -6.67
CA PHE A 64 0.51 9.38 -7.97
C PHE A 64 -0.60 8.47 -8.53
N TYR A 65 -1.48 7.96 -7.66
CA TYR A 65 -2.64 7.16 -8.03
C TYR A 65 -3.66 7.11 -6.89
N THR A 66 -4.87 7.58 -7.16
CA THR A 66 -6.01 7.54 -6.22
C THR A 66 -6.87 6.32 -6.51
N ILE A 67 -6.99 5.43 -5.52
CA ILE A 67 -7.82 4.22 -5.62
C ILE A 67 -9.30 4.64 -5.64
N LYS A 68 -10.06 4.15 -6.62
CA LYS A 68 -11.48 4.49 -6.83
C LYS A 68 -12.48 3.38 -6.43
N LYS A 69 -12.00 2.29 -5.85
CA LYS A 69 -12.82 1.18 -5.34
C LYS A 69 -12.55 0.93 -3.86
N PRO A 70 -13.39 0.17 -3.15
CA PRO A 70 -13.14 -0.18 -1.76
C PRO A 70 -11.76 -0.81 -1.58
N TYR A 71 -11.00 -0.35 -0.59
CA TYR A 71 -9.66 -0.84 -0.29
C TYR A 71 -9.41 -0.84 1.22
N LYS A 72 -8.52 -1.72 1.66
CA LYS A 72 -8.05 -1.76 3.05
C LYS A 72 -6.64 -1.18 3.13
N THR A 73 -6.31 -0.59 4.27
CA THR A 73 -4.92 -0.17 4.56
C THR A 73 -4.58 -0.41 6.01
N LEU A 74 -3.29 -0.31 6.33
CA LEU A 74 -2.74 -0.61 7.64
C LEU A 74 -2.19 0.64 8.32
N LYS A 75 -2.58 0.81 9.57
CA LYS A 75 -2.07 1.84 10.48
C LYS A 75 -1.48 1.18 11.73
N PHE A 76 -0.37 1.74 12.19
CA PHE A 76 0.37 1.21 13.32
C PHE A 76 0.43 2.25 14.42
N ILE A 77 0.11 1.82 15.64
CA ILE A 77 0.20 2.63 16.85
C ILE A 77 1.09 1.95 17.88
N LYS A 78 1.72 2.74 18.75
CA LYS A 78 2.44 2.27 19.93
C LYS A 78 2.12 3.23 21.06
N ASP A 79 1.70 2.70 22.21
CA ASP A 79 1.28 3.51 23.37
C ASP A 79 0.21 4.56 23.01
N GLY A 80 -0.74 4.19 22.16
CA GLY A 80 -1.81 5.08 21.68
C GLY A 80 -1.39 6.14 20.65
N LYS A 81 -0.10 6.20 20.26
CA LYS A 81 0.43 7.17 19.29
C LYS A 81 0.73 6.52 17.96
N VAL A 82 0.44 7.23 16.86
CA VAL A 82 0.76 6.77 15.50
C VAL A 82 2.28 6.73 15.32
N VAL A 83 2.80 5.62 14.79
CA VAL A 83 4.23 5.46 14.54
C VAL A 83 4.52 5.29 13.05
N SER A 84 4.86 6.39 12.40
CA SER A 84 5.11 6.44 10.95
C SER A 84 6.47 5.84 10.55
N HIS A 85 7.50 5.99 11.37
CA HIS A 85 8.86 5.51 11.08
C HIS A 85 8.93 3.97 10.96
N PHE A 86 8.24 3.25 11.84
CA PHE A 86 8.22 1.78 11.80
C PHE A 86 7.17 1.21 10.84
N ALA A 87 6.21 2.02 10.38
CA ALA A 87 5.13 1.56 9.50
C ALA A 87 5.66 0.90 8.22
N LYS A 88 6.79 1.37 7.67
CA LYS A 88 7.40 0.75 6.48
C LYS A 88 7.90 -0.67 6.76
N ALA A 89 8.55 -0.88 7.90
CA ALA A 89 9.06 -2.20 8.28
C ALA A 89 7.91 -3.18 8.50
N TYR A 90 6.87 -2.77 9.25
CA TYR A 90 5.71 -3.64 9.51
C TYR A 90 4.89 -3.97 8.26
N ARG A 91 4.72 -3.01 7.32
CA ARG A 91 4.09 -3.32 6.03
C ARG A 91 4.90 -4.33 5.22
N GLY A 92 6.23 -4.24 5.26
CA GLY A 92 7.11 -5.22 4.63
C GLY A 92 7.02 -6.61 5.27
N GLU A 93 6.99 -6.70 6.59
CA GLU A 93 6.86 -7.98 7.29
C GLU A 93 5.48 -8.61 7.03
N ILE A 94 4.40 -7.83 7.09
CA ILE A 94 3.05 -8.31 6.78
C ILE A 94 2.97 -8.81 5.33
N LEU A 95 3.51 -8.04 4.38
CA LEU A 95 3.59 -8.47 2.98
C LEU A 95 4.30 -9.81 2.83
N LYS A 96 5.45 -9.98 3.49
CA LYS A 96 6.21 -11.23 3.49
C LYS A 96 5.38 -12.38 4.06
N ILE A 97 4.70 -12.19 5.19
CA ILE A 97 3.84 -13.21 5.80
C ILE A 97 2.68 -13.58 4.86
N ILE A 98 1.99 -12.59 4.28
CA ILE A 98 0.92 -12.79 3.30
C ILE A 98 1.40 -13.65 2.13
N ALA A 99 2.56 -13.30 1.57
CA ALA A 99 3.15 -14.02 0.45
C ALA A 99 3.57 -15.45 0.81
N GLN A 100 4.17 -15.65 2.00
CA GLN A 100 4.63 -16.96 2.46
C GLN A 100 3.48 -17.93 2.80
N ASN A 101 2.32 -17.41 3.22
CA ASN A 101 1.14 -18.20 3.58
C ASN A 101 0.12 -18.28 2.43
N ASP A 102 0.48 -17.81 1.24
CA ASP A 102 -0.36 -17.83 0.04
C ASP A 102 -1.78 -17.25 0.22
N ILE A 103 -1.90 -16.21 1.04
CA ILE A 103 -3.19 -15.63 1.44
C ILE A 103 -3.89 -15.01 0.23
N LYS A 104 -5.12 -15.46 -0.06
CA LYS A 104 -5.88 -15.04 -1.25
C LYS A 104 -7.02 -14.08 -0.95
N THR A 105 -7.59 -14.16 0.25
CA THR A 105 -8.77 -13.39 0.64
C THR A 105 -8.49 -12.51 1.85
N PHE A 106 -9.36 -11.51 2.05
CA PHE A 106 -9.30 -10.70 3.27
C PHE A 106 -9.69 -11.47 4.52
N GLU A 107 -10.56 -12.47 4.41
CA GLU A 107 -10.93 -13.33 5.52
C GLU A 107 -9.70 -14.09 6.03
N ASP A 108 -8.94 -14.71 5.13
CA ASP A 108 -7.68 -15.37 5.45
C ASP A 108 -6.67 -14.40 6.08
N PHE A 109 -6.57 -13.18 5.52
CA PHE A 109 -5.69 -12.14 6.06
C PHE A 109 -6.06 -11.74 7.50
N MET A 110 -7.34 -11.58 7.79
CA MET A 110 -7.81 -11.21 9.13
C MET A 110 -7.59 -12.32 10.17
N ASN A 111 -7.48 -13.57 9.72
CA ASN A 111 -7.18 -14.73 10.56
C ASN A 111 -5.68 -14.99 10.75
N LEU A 112 -4.79 -14.22 10.11
CA LEU A 112 -3.35 -14.35 10.28
C LEU A 112 -2.91 -13.97 11.70
N GLU A 113 -2.07 -14.82 12.28
CA GLU A 113 -1.34 -14.46 13.49
C GLU A 113 -0.13 -13.58 13.13
N LEU A 114 -0.21 -12.30 13.49
CA LEU A 114 0.88 -11.33 13.29
C LEU A 114 1.65 -11.15 14.61
N LYS A 115 2.84 -11.74 14.71
CA LYS A 115 3.69 -11.59 15.90
C LYS A 115 3.99 -10.11 16.17
N ASN A 116 3.90 -9.70 17.44
CA ASN A 116 4.12 -8.33 17.93
C ASN A 116 3.13 -7.27 17.41
N LEU A 117 2.03 -7.69 16.76
CA LEU A 117 0.96 -6.81 16.34
C LEU A 117 -0.36 -7.30 16.91
N LYS A 118 -1.11 -6.42 17.55
CA LYS A 118 -2.45 -6.71 18.04
C LYS A 118 -3.45 -5.83 17.32
N LEU A 119 -4.53 -6.44 16.81
CA LEU A 119 -5.63 -5.68 16.22
C LEU A 119 -6.31 -4.84 17.31
N GLU A 120 -6.35 -3.53 17.11
CA GLU A 120 -6.99 -2.60 18.04
C GLU A 120 -8.37 -2.17 17.58
N GLU A 121 -8.50 -1.80 16.30
CA GLU A 121 -9.77 -1.35 15.74
C GLU A 121 -9.77 -1.43 14.21
N ILE A 122 -10.97 -1.41 13.63
CA ILE A 122 -11.20 -1.28 12.20
C ILE A 122 -12.08 -0.05 11.96
N LYS A 123 -11.62 0.87 11.11
CA LYS A 123 -12.30 2.14 10.82
C LYS A 123 -12.70 2.20 9.37
N GLU A 124 -14.00 2.36 9.10
CA GLU A 124 -14.51 2.53 7.74
C GLU A 124 -14.74 4.00 7.41
N GLN A 125 -14.21 4.44 6.26
CA GLN A 125 -14.25 5.83 5.78
C GLN A 125 -14.44 5.84 4.26
N LYS A 126 -15.69 6.00 3.81
CA LYS A 126 -16.03 5.98 2.37
C LYS A 126 -15.53 4.70 1.69
N LEU A 127 -14.51 4.80 0.84
CA LEU A 127 -13.89 3.68 0.12
C LEU A 127 -12.74 3.03 0.92
N LYS A 128 -12.27 3.66 1.99
CA LYS A 128 -11.10 3.22 2.76
C LYS A 128 -11.55 2.51 4.04
N THR A 129 -11.08 1.28 4.24
CA THR A 129 -11.11 0.61 5.55
C THR A 129 -9.70 0.64 6.15
N GLU A 130 -9.51 1.30 7.29
CA GLU A 130 -8.24 1.38 8.01
C GLU A 130 -8.21 0.35 9.13
N ILE A 131 -7.30 -0.63 9.03
CA ILE A 131 -7.04 -1.65 10.03
C ILE A 131 -5.91 -1.15 10.93
N VAL A 132 -6.21 -0.96 12.21
CA VAL A 132 -5.28 -0.37 13.17
C VAL A 132 -4.69 -1.48 14.04
N TYR A 133 -3.37 -1.61 13.99
CA TYR A 133 -2.61 -2.51 14.84
C TYR A 133 -1.83 -1.72 15.90
N SER A 134 -1.87 -2.19 17.16
CA SER A 134 -0.89 -1.80 18.17
C SER A 134 0.35 -2.67 18.07
N ILE A 135 1.51 -2.04 18.24
CA ILE A 135 2.80 -2.70 18.37
C ILE A 135 3.00 -3.05 19.84
N ILE A 136 3.24 -4.34 20.11
CA ILE A 136 3.53 -4.90 21.44
C ILE A 136 5.02 -4.71 21.78
#